data_AF-A0A0F9S1W2-F1
#
_entry.id   AF-A0A0F9S1W2-F1
#
_cell.length_a   1.000
_cell.length_b   1.000
_cell.length_c   1.000
_cell.angle_alpha   90.00
_cell.angle_beta   90.00
_cell.angle_gamma   90.00
#
_symmetry.space_group_name_H-M   'P 1'
#
loop_
_entity.id
_entity.type
_entity.pdbx_description
1 polymer ?
#
loop_
_entity_poly.entity_id
_entity_poly.type
_entity_poly.pdbx_seq_one_letter_code
_entity_poly.pdbx_strand_id
1 'polypeptide(L)'
;MLHEGIRRHKSSPRLTADQVCMHADTEIYRASLHSQLTEMPYLTLVKVSDGKNRRLIAKERDDIWSAPHYCSDRAAKFAYRAKIANAFNFSATNHWGKTKAAIREMLLPRANQLLQLASVQRLLAEYLMQGKKALIFTGYAFWYEESDGRIGWQVKELDRNSSSDGNAIWSQGTIISKNHGRIIVLPYTKGNGDQVKGYTKNAPHDGPAEPRHDSQFVEVPFEVLDGDLMIGLFGELPYE
;
A
#
# COMPACT_ATOMS: atom_id res chain seq x y z
N MET A 1 -0.93 1.52 0.99
CA MET A 1 -0.32 2.76 1.54
C MET A 1 -0.54 3.98 0.65
N LEU A 2 0.06 4.09 -0.54
CA LEU A 2 -0.07 5.31 -1.37
C LEU A 2 -1.53 5.66 -1.69
N HIS A 3 -2.28 4.73 -2.30
CA HIS A 3 -3.71 4.89 -2.59
C HIS A 3 -4.52 5.30 -1.35
N GLU A 4 -4.24 4.65 -0.22
CA GLU A 4 -4.93 4.96 1.04
C GLU A 4 -4.56 6.34 1.58
N GLY A 5 -3.31 6.77 1.41
CA GLY A 5 -2.87 8.14 1.73
C GLY A 5 -3.63 9.17 0.90
N ILE A 6 -3.75 8.97 -0.41
CA ILE A 6 -4.54 9.83 -1.30
C ILE A 6 -6.02 9.85 -0.86
N ARG A 7 -6.62 8.68 -0.64
CA ARG A 7 -8.02 8.54 -0.20
C ARG A 7 -8.30 9.31 1.10
N ARG A 8 -7.41 9.21 2.07
CA ARG A 8 -7.52 9.85 3.39
C ARG A 8 -7.51 11.38 3.29
N HIS A 9 -6.94 11.92 2.22
CA HIS A 9 -6.89 13.35 1.91
C HIS A 9 -7.84 13.78 0.78
N LYS A 10 -8.81 12.94 0.38
CA LYS A 10 -9.79 13.28 -0.67
C LYS A 10 -10.53 14.59 -0.38
N SER A 11 -10.85 14.86 0.89
CA SER A 11 -11.52 16.08 1.37
C SER A 11 -10.57 17.19 1.83
N SER A 12 -9.24 17.01 1.72
CA SER A 12 -8.30 18.07 2.10
C SER A 12 -8.42 19.28 1.15
N PRO A 13 -8.28 20.52 1.67
CA PRO A 13 -8.26 21.71 0.83
C PRO A 13 -7.18 21.63 -0.24
N ARG A 14 -7.51 22.07 -1.45
CA ARG A 14 -6.56 22.18 -2.57
C ARG A 14 -6.29 23.65 -2.79
N LEU A 15 -5.03 24.02 -2.74
CA LEU A 15 -4.60 25.36 -3.08
C LEU A 15 -4.70 25.54 -4.60
N THR A 16 -5.23 26.66 -5.04
CA THR A 16 -5.08 27.08 -6.43
C THR A 16 -3.61 27.38 -6.71
N ALA A 17 -3.24 27.38 -7.99
CA ALA A 17 -1.86 27.66 -8.40
C ALA A 17 -1.33 28.95 -7.76
N ASP A 18 -2.13 30.02 -7.68
CA ASP A 18 -1.71 31.32 -7.16
C ASP A 18 -1.63 31.38 -5.62
N GLN A 19 -2.32 30.47 -4.92
CA GLN A 19 -2.27 30.38 -3.46
C GLN A 19 -1.00 29.68 -2.95
N VAL A 20 -0.23 29.04 -3.84
CA VAL A 20 1.02 28.38 -3.44
C VAL A 20 2.12 29.44 -3.27
N CYS A 21 2.51 29.71 -2.03
CA CYS A 21 3.62 30.60 -1.70
C CYS A 21 4.96 29.91 -1.96
N MET A 22 5.84 30.51 -2.76
CA MET A 22 7.08 29.89 -3.21
C MET A 22 8.23 30.91 -3.14
N HIS A 23 9.45 30.42 -2.90
CA HIS A 23 10.66 31.21 -3.13
C HIS A 23 10.75 31.63 -4.61
N ALA A 24 11.25 32.83 -4.89
CA ALA A 24 11.30 33.41 -6.24
C ALA A 24 11.99 32.47 -7.26
N ASP A 25 13.11 31.87 -6.87
CA ASP A 25 13.86 30.91 -7.70
C ASP A 25 13.10 29.63 -8.03
N THR A 26 12.00 29.34 -7.33
CA THR A 26 11.19 28.14 -7.49
C THR A 26 9.99 28.37 -8.41
N GLU A 27 9.69 29.62 -8.79
CA GLU A 27 8.52 29.97 -9.61
C GLU A 27 8.47 29.23 -10.95
N ILE A 28 9.63 28.98 -11.57
CA ILE A 28 9.73 28.20 -12.82
C ILE A 28 9.12 26.79 -12.70
N TYR A 29 9.03 26.25 -11.48
CA TYR A 29 8.49 24.93 -11.19
C TYR A 29 7.03 24.93 -10.73
N ARG A 30 6.35 26.09 -10.67
CA ARG A 30 4.98 26.24 -10.13
C ARG A 30 3.99 25.25 -10.73
N ALA A 31 3.97 25.11 -12.05
CA ALA A 31 3.06 24.16 -12.72
C ALA A 31 3.31 22.70 -12.30
N SER A 32 4.58 22.30 -12.19
CA SER A 32 4.98 20.95 -11.76
C SER A 32 4.62 20.67 -10.29
N LEU A 33 4.74 21.68 -9.43
CA LEU A 33 4.34 21.57 -8.03
C LEU A 33 2.81 21.51 -7.91
N HIS A 34 2.09 22.47 -8.50
CA HIS A 34 0.65 22.56 -8.43
C HIS A 34 -0.04 21.27 -8.90
N SER A 35 0.39 20.70 -10.04
CA SER A 35 -0.13 19.42 -10.53
C SER A 35 -0.03 18.30 -9.49
N GLN A 36 1.08 18.23 -8.75
CA GLN A 36 1.28 17.22 -7.71
C GLN A 36 0.44 17.51 -6.46
N LEU A 37 0.26 18.78 -6.08
CA LEU A 37 -0.56 19.18 -4.93
C LEU A 37 -2.06 19.02 -5.18
N THR A 38 -2.51 19.10 -6.43
CA THR A 38 -3.90 18.80 -6.80
C THR A 38 -4.27 17.35 -6.47
N GLU A 39 -3.36 16.41 -6.75
CA GLU A 39 -3.53 14.98 -6.44
C GLU A 39 -3.22 14.66 -4.97
N MET A 40 -2.14 15.25 -4.44
CA MET A 40 -1.59 14.96 -3.13
C MET A 40 -1.35 16.27 -2.34
N PRO A 41 -2.41 16.90 -1.80
CA PRO A 41 -2.32 18.21 -1.13
C PRO A 41 -1.53 18.20 0.17
N TYR A 42 -1.21 17.01 0.70
CA TYR A 42 -0.46 16.80 1.93
C TYR A 42 1.06 16.78 1.75
N LEU A 43 1.57 16.86 0.51
CA LEU A 43 3.02 16.76 0.27
C LEU A 43 3.78 17.90 0.94
N THR A 44 4.90 17.56 1.59
CA THR A 44 5.84 18.54 2.17
C THR A 44 7.22 18.48 1.53
N LEU A 45 7.44 17.54 0.61
CA LEU A 45 8.69 17.37 -0.12
C LEU A 45 8.38 16.85 -1.52
N VAL A 46 8.81 17.57 -2.55
CA VAL A 46 8.42 17.30 -3.93
C VAL A 46 9.63 17.34 -4.84
N LYS A 47 9.68 16.40 -5.79
CA LYS A 47 10.58 16.48 -6.94
C LYS A 47 9.83 17.19 -8.07
N VAL A 48 10.36 18.32 -8.52
CA VAL A 48 9.79 19.14 -9.58
C VAL A 48 10.71 19.16 -10.81
N SER A 49 10.15 19.47 -11.96
CA SER A 49 10.85 19.51 -13.23
C SER A 49 10.29 20.61 -14.14
N ASP A 50 11.17 21.32 -14.83
CA ASP A 50 10.85 22.29 -15.90
C ASP A 50 10.96 21.67 -17.31
N GLY A 51 11.20 20.36 -17.37
CA GLY A 51 11.43 19.59 -18.59
C GLY A 51 12.91 19.40 -18.94
N LYS A 52 13.81 20.21 -18.37
CA LYS A 52 15.27 20.12 -18.57
C LYS A 52 16.00 19.73 -17.28
N ASN A 53 15.62 20.35 -16.17
CA ASN A 53 16.24 20.20 -14.87
C ASN A 53 15.26 19.58 -13.87
N ARG A 54 15.80 18.74 -12.97
CA ARG A 54 15.05 18.15 -11.86
C ARG A 54 15.55 18.76 -10.56
N ARG A 55 14.62 19.28 -9.76
CA ARG A 55 14.93 19.91 -8.47
C ARG A 55 14.08 19.30 -7.37
N LEU A 56 14.57 19.45 -6.14
CA LEU A 56 13.84 19.09 -4.94
C LEU A 56 13.45 20.37 -4.21
N ILE A 57 12.19 20.46 -3.81
CA ILE A 57 11.66 21.58 -3.03
C ILE A 57 10.90 21.04 -1.84
N ALA A 58 11.04 21.71 -0.70
CA ALA A 58 10.41 21.32 0.56
C ALA A 58 9.47 22.43 1.04
N LYS A 59 8.41 22.04 1.74
CA LYS A 59 7.52 22.97 2.42
C LYS A 59 8.15 23.36 3.75
N GLU A 60 8.37 24.65 3.96
CA GLU A 60 8.96 25.20 5.18
C GLU A 60 7.88 25.50 6.23
N ARG A 61 8.29 26.02 7.40
CA ARG A 61 7.40 26.21 8.56
C ARG A 61 6.27 27.21 8.32
N ASP A 62 6.47 28.17 7.42
CA ASP A 62 5.51 29.24 7.10
C ASP A 62 4.63 28.91 5.88
N ASP A 63 4.51 27.62 5.54
CA ASP A 63 3.84 27.12 4.33
C ASP A 63 4.44 27.61 3.00
N ILE A 64 5.63 28.21 3.04
CA ILE A 64 6.40 28.65 1.88
C ILE A 64 7.23 27.48 1.33
N TRP A 65 7.23 27.31 0.01
CA TRP A 65 8.10 26.33 -0.66
C TRP A 65 9.51 26.88 -0.83
N SER A 66 10.49 26.09 -0.39
CA SER A 66 11.92 26.42 -0.38
C SER A 66 12.46 26.77 -1.78
N ALA A 67 13.64 27.37 -1.81
CA ALA A 67 14.47 27.47 -3.01
C ALA A 67 14.76 26.06 -3.60
N PRO A 68 15.04 25.94 -4.92
CA PRO A 68 15.22 24.65 -5.56
C PRO A 68 16.58 24.03 -5.22
N HIS A 69 16.57 22.84 -4.62
CA HIS A 69 17.77 22.07 -4.34
C HIS A 69 18.08 21.08 -5.46
N TYR A 70 19.37 20.72 -5.61
CA TYR A 70 19.78 19.68 -6.53
C TYR A 70 19.13 18.32 -6.17
N CYS A 71 18.54 17.66 -7.17
CA CYS A 71 17.89 16.37 -6.99
C CYS A 71 18.85 15.22 -7.31
N SER A 72 19.63 14.79 -6.32
CA SER A 72 20.37 13.53 -6.39
C SER A 72 19.44 12.31 -6.37
N ASP A 73 19.96 11.11 -6.68
CA ASP A 73 19.19 9.86 -6.57
C ASP A 73 18.67 9.62 -5.15
N ARG A 74 19.46 10.00 -4.14
CA ARG A 74 19.04 9.92 -2.73
C ARG A 74 17.88 10.89 -2.46
N ALA A 75 17.96 12.11 -2.95
CA ALA A 75 16.88 13.09 -2.83
C ALA A 75 15.60 12.63 -3.55
N ALA A 76 15.73 12.05 -4.76
CA ALA A 76 14.62 11.50 -5.51
C ALA A 76 13.92 10.36 -4.75
N LYS A 77 14.67 9.51 -4.05
CA LYS A 77 14.11 8.47 -3.16
C LYS A 77 13.30 9.08 -2.01
N PHE A 78 13.75 10.18 -1.41
CA PHE A 78 12.97 10.87 -0.38
C PHE A 78 11.69 11.49 -0.94
N ALA A 79 11.75 12.17 -2.09
CA ALA A 79 10.55 12.69 -2.75
C ALA A 79 9.52 11.59 -3.06
N TYR A 80 9.98 10.41 -3.48
CA TYR A 80 9.08 9.28 -3.69
C TYR A 80 8.45 8.78 -2.38
N ARG A 81 9.25 8.67 -1.31
CA ARG A 81 8.75 8.30 0.02
C ARG A 81 7.76 9.32 0.56
N ALA A 82 7.96 10.61 0.29
CA ALA A 82 7.10 11.71 0.73
C ALA A 82 5.63 11.52 0.32
N LYS A 83 5.39 11.02 -0.91
CA LYS A 83 4.05 10.66 -1.41
C LYS A 83 3.26 9.74 -0.50
N ILE A 84 3.96 8.89 0.26
CA ILE A 84 3.36 7.99 1.24
C ILE A 84 3.49 8.59 2.64
N ALA A 85 4.71 8.93 3.08
CA ALA A 85 4.99 9.30 4.45
C ALA A 85 4.19 10.53 4.91
N ASN A 86 4.10 11.57 4.08
CA ASN A 86 3.43 12.80 4.46
C ASN A 86 1.91 12.62 4.65
N ALA A 87 1.28 11.71 3.90
CA ALA A 87 -0.15 11.38 4.07
C ALA A 87 -0.48 10.80 5.45
N PHE A 88 0.54 10.33 6.17
CA PHE A 88 0.44 9.77 7.51
C PHE A 88 1.22 10.60 8.53
N ASN A 89 1.49 11.87 8.22
CA ASN A 89 2.22 12.81 9.08
C ASN A 89 3.64 12.36 9.48
N PHE A 90 4.29 11.54 8.63
CA PHE A 90 5.70 11.21 8.80
C PHE A 90 6.58 12.03 7.86
N SER A 91 7.80 12.31 8.32
CA SER A 91 8.84 12.84 7.43
C SER A 91 9.31 11.78 6.44
N ALA A 92 9.53 12.20 5.18
CA ALA A 92 10.11 11.38 4.14
C ALA A 92 11.55 10.92 4.44
N THR A 93 12.26 11.63 5.31
CA THR A 93 13.65 11.35 5.72
C THR A 93 13.76 10.36 6.86
N ASN A 94 12.64 10.01 7.52
CA ASN A 94 12.63 9.00 8.58
C ASN A 94 13.08 7.63 8.06
N HIS A 95 13.47 6.75 9.00
CA HIS A 95 13.84 5.38 8.67
C HIS A 95 12.67 4.64 8.01
N TRP A 96 12.80 4.37 6.71
CA TRP A 96 11.69 3.92 5.88
C TRP A 96 11.03 2.61 6.32
N GLY A 97 11.81 1.65 6.81
CA GLY A 97 11.27 0.40 7.38
C GLY A 97 10.32 0.63 8.54
N LYS A 98 10.77 1.37 9.57
CA LYS A 98 9.97 1.80 10.72
C LYS A 98 8.75 2.64 10.33
N THR A 99 8.89 3.59 9.40
CA THR A 99 7.76 4.38 8.89
C THR A 99 6.68 3.48 8.28
N LYS A 100 7.07 2.52 7.43
CA LYS A 100 6.11 1.57 6.86
C LYS A 100 5.47 0.67 7.91
N ALA A 101 6.19 0.24 8.93
CA ALA A 101 5.62 -0.53 10.04
C ALA A 101 4.53 0.28 10.77
N ALA A 102 4.84 1.51 11.17
CA ALA A 102 3.89 2.39 11.84
C ALA A 102 2.65 2.72 10.98
N ILE A 103 2.84 2.93 9.66
CA ILE A 103 1.70 3.12 8.74
C ILE A 103 0.83 1.86 8.71
N ARG A 104 1.40 0.65 8.68
CA ARG A 104 0.59 -0.59 8.65
C ARG A 104 -0.19 -0.80 9.92
N GLU A 105 0.40 -0.48 11.06
CA GLU A 105 -0.30 -0.50 12.33
C GLU A 105 -1.51 0.45 12.32
N MET A 106 -1.36 1.66 11.77
CA MET A 106 -2.48 2.59 11.60
C MET A 106 -3.56 2.10 10.61
N LEU A 107 -3.17 1.32 9.59
CA LEU A 107 -4.10 0.81 8.58
C LEU A 107 -4.81 -0.49 8.98
N LEU A 108 -4.25 -1.24 9.93
CA LEU A 108 -4.79 -2.54 10.35
C LEU A 108 -6.23 -2.45 10.89
N PRO A 109 -6.60 -1.49 11.78
CA PRO A 109 -7.99 -1.33 12.23
C PRO A 109 -8.95 -1.05 11.08
N ARG A 110 -8.53 -0.30 10.06
CA ARG A 110 -9.36 0.00 8.89
C ARG A 110 -9.58 -1.22 8.01
N ALA A 111 -8.56 -2.05 7.85
CA ALA A 111 -8.70 -3.33 7.14
C ALA A 111 -9.69 -4.25 7.86
N ASN A 112 -9.66 -4.29 9.20
CA ASN A 112 -10.62 -5.05 9.99
C ASN A 112 -12.06 -4.48 9.90
N GLN A 113 -12.23 -3.17 9.68
CA GLN A 113 -13.55 -2.60 9.42
C GLN A 113 -14.18 -3.13 8.13
N LEU A 114 -13.38 -3.55 7.12
CA LEU A 114 -13.92 -4.17 5.91
C LEU A 114 -14.64 -5.48 6.22
N LEU A 115 -14.12 -6.25 7.18
CA LEU A 115 -14.75 -7.50 7.64
C LEU A 115 -16.09 -7.28 8.34
N GLN A 116 -16.41 -6.03 8.71
CA GLN A 116 -17.70 -5.68 9.33
C GLN A 116 -18.76 -5.29 8.30
N LEU A 117 -18.39 -5.09 7.03
CA LEU A 117 -19.36 -4.77 5.97
C LEU A 117 -20.17 -6.01 5.62
N ALA A 118 -21.50 -5.93 5.67
CA ALA A 118 -22.39 -7.06 5.39
C ALA A 118 -22.18 -7.64 3.97
N SER A 119 -21.88 -6.80 3.00
CA SER A 119 -21.54 -7.20 1.63
C SER A 119 -20.26 -8.06 1.58
N VAL A 120 -19.22 -7.66 2.32
CA VAL A 120 -17.97 -8.40 2.46
C VAL A 120 -18.21 -9.71 3.22
N GLN A 121 -18.95 -9.68 4.33
CA GLN A 121 -19.25 -10.89 5.11
C GLN A 121 -20.00 -11.95 4.28
N ARG A 122 -20.99 -11.53 3.50
CA ARG A 122 -21.74 -12.43 2.61
C ARG A 122 -20.82 -13.06 1.56
N LEU A 123 -20.01 -12.24 0.88
CA LEU A 123 -19.04 -12.72 -0.09
C LEU A 123 -18.08 -13.75 0.54
N LEU A 124 -17.51 -13.41 1.68
CA LEU A 124 -16.56 -14.27 2.38
C LEU A 124 -17.22 -15.59 2.85
N ALA A 125 -18.48 -15.57 3.25
CA ALA A 125 -19.23 -16.78 3.59
C ALA A 125 -19.46 -17.68 2.37
N GLU A 126 -19.87 -17.11 1.23
CA GLU A 126 -20.08 -17.84 -0.03
C GLU A 126 -18.79 -18.52 -0.50
N TYR A 127 -17.65 -17.83 -0.43
CA TYR A 127 -16.36 -18.38 -0.81
C TYR A 127 -15.83 -19.41 0.20
N LEU A 128 -16.08 -19.22 1.50
CA LEU A 128 -15.74 -20.22 2.51
C LEU A 128 -16.49 -21.53 2.28
N MET A 129 -17.77 -21.47 1.91
CA MET A 129 -18.58 -22.65 1.56
C MET A 129 -18.01 -23.42 0.36
N GLN A 130 -17.29 -22.73 -0.54
CA GLN A 130 -16.59 -23.33 -1.67
C GLN A 130 -15.18 -23.85 -1.29
N GLY A 131 -14.81 -23.81 -0.01
CA GLY A 131 -13.50 -24.21 0.49
C GLY A 131 -12.39 -23.19 0.23
N LYS A 132 -12.72 -21.97 -0.21
CA LYS A 132 -11.75 -20.91 -0.53
C LYS A 132 -11.38 -20.17 0.75
N LYS A 133 -10.12 -20.33 1.18
CA LYS A 133 -9.61 -19.77 2.44
C LYS A 133 -8.67 -18.57 2.27
N ALA A 134 -8.32 -18.22 1.03
CA ALA A 134 -7.61 -16.98 0.71
C ALA A 134 -8.18 -16.32 -0.54
N LEU A 135 -8.69 -15.10 -0.40
CA LEU A 135 -9.15 -14.27 -1.52
C LEU A 135 -8.24 -13.06 -1.66
N ILE A 136 -7.66 -12.90 -2.83
CA ILE A 136 -6.69 -11.86 -3.14
C ILE A 136 -7.41 -10.72 -3.83
N PHE A 137 -7.30 -9.52 -3.24
CA PHE A 137 -8.03 -8.35 -3.68
C PHE A 137 -7.14 -7.10 -3.66
N THR A 138 -6.90 -6.49 -4.84
CA THR A 138 -6.11 -5.25 -5.09
C THR A 138 -5.17 -4.80 -3.95
N GLY A 139 -4.12 -5.58 -3.69
CA GLY A 139 -3.08 -5.24 -2.72
C GLY A 139 -3.28 -5.75 -1.29
N TYR A 140 -4.39 -6.42 -1.01
CA TYR A 140 -4.73 -7.09 0.24
C TYR A 140 -5.22 -8.52 -0.02
N ALA A 141 -5.35 -9.29 1.05
CA ALA A 141 -5.91 -10.63 1.01
C ALA A 141 -6.85 -10.84 2.20
N PHE A 142 -8.05 -11.34 1.94
CA PHE A 142 -8.88 -11.93 2.97
C PHE A 142 -8.39 -13.35 3.21
N TRP A 143 -8.00 -13.63 4.45
CA TRP A 143 -7.38 -14.87 4.87
C TRP A 143 -8.20 -15.49 5.98
N TYR A 144 -8.74 -16.68 5.76
CA TYR A 144 -9.47 -17.42 6.77
C TYR A 144 -8.50 -18.22 7.64
N GLU A 145 -8.58 -18.00 8.95
CA GLU A 145 -7.77 -18.67 9.96
C GLU A 145 -8.63 -19.68 10.74
N GLU A 146 -8.11 -20.90 10.91
CA GLU A 146 -8.78 -22.02 11.59
C GLU A 146 -8.02 -22.51 12.82
N SER A 147 -6.93 -21.83 13.23
CA SER A 147 -6.11 -22.23 14.36
C SER A 147 -6.71 -21.82 15.71
N ASP A 148 -6.39 -22.61 16.75
CA ASP A 148 -6.81 -22.39 18.13
C ASP A 148 -6.65 -20.93 18.59
N GLY A 149 -7.79 -20.31 18.93
CA GLY A 149 -7.85 -18.94 19.46
C GLY A 149 -7.97 -17.81 18.43
N ARG A 150 -7.86 -18.08 17.12
CA ARG A 150 -8.08 -17.09 16.05
C ARG A 150 -8.90 -17.69 14.91
N ILE A 151 -10.17 -17.98 15.16
CA ILE A 151 -11.09 -18.44 14.12
C ILE A 151 -11.67 -17.25 13.39
N GLY A 152 -11.61 -17.27 12.06
CA GLY A 152 -12.32 -16.32 11.21
C GLY A 152 -11.46 -15.64 10.15
N TRP A 153 -12.12 -14.76 9.39
CA TRP A 153 -11.46 -13.96 8.37
C TRP A 153 -10.57 -12.88 8.97
N GLN A 154 -9.40 -12.72 8.37
CA GLN A 154 -8.42 -11.67 8.66
C GLN A 154 -8.04 -10.96 7.37
N VAL A 155 -7.56 -9.72 7.47
CA VAL A 155 -6.97 -9.03 6.32
C VAL A 155 -5.46 -9.04 6.43
N LYS A 156 -4.80 -9.51 5.36
CA LYS A 156 -3.34 -9.52 5.19
C LYS A 156 -2.95 -8.63 4.01
N GLU A 157 -1.71 -8.16 3.99
CA GLU A 157 -1.16 -7.42 2.86
C GLU A 157 -0.54 -8.36 1.83
N LEU A 158 -0.52 -7.95 0.56
CA LEU A 158 0.26 -8.64 -0.47
C LEU A 158 1.66 -8.05 -0.58
N ASP A 159 2.65 -8.93 -0.73
CA ASP A 159 3.98 -8.50 -1.14
C ASP A 159 3.95 -8.09 -2.61
N ARG A 160 4.05 -6.78 -2.87
CA ARG A 160 4.05 -6.24 -4.23
C ARG A 160 5.38 -6.43 -4.96
N ASN A 161 6.42 -6.89 -4.27
CA ASN A 161 7.71 -7.14 -4.89
C ASN A 161 7.78 -8.50 -5.58
N SER A 162 6.82 -9.40 -5.36
CA SER A 162 6.82 -10.70 -6.04
C SER A 162 6.67 -10.58 -7.56
N SER A 163 6.23 -9.43 -8.07
CA SER A 163 6.10 -9.12 -9.50
C SER A 163 7.21 -8.20 -10.07
N SER A 164 8.19 -7.76 -9.26
CA SER A 164 9.18 -6.76 -9.72
C SER A 164 10.43 -7.36 -10.40
N ASP A 165 10.69 -8.65 -10.23
CA ASP A 165 11.93 -9.32 -10.70
C ASP A 165 11.73 -10.17 -11.97
N GLY A 166 10.74 -9.85 -12.81
CA GLY A 166 10.40 -10.66 -13.99
C GLY A 166 9.67 -11.97 -13.68
N ASN A 167 9.19 -12.12 -12.44
CA ASN A 167 8.43 -13.26 -11.99
C ASN A 167 6.94 -13.09 -12.32
N ALA A 168 6.30 -14.14 -12.84
CA ALA A 168 4.86 -14.18 -13.10
C ALA A 168 4.12 -14.89 -11.95
N ILE A 169 2.92 -14.44 -11.60
CA ILE A 169 2.09 -15.13 -10.60
C ILE A 169 1.75 -16.52 -11.12
N TRP A 170 1.97 -17.54 -10.28
CA TRP A 170 1.59 -18.92 -10.57
C TRP A 170 0.22 -19.21 -9.94
N SER A 171 -0.86 -18.93 -10.67
CA SER A 171 -2.23 -19.01 -10.16
C SER A 171 -2.68 -20.41 -9.71
N GLN A 172 -2.00 -21.47 -10.19
CA GLN A 172 -2.26 -22.86 -9.76
C GLN A 172 -1.45 -23.27 -8.53
N GLY A 173 -0.55 -22.41 -8.05
CA GLY A 173 0.24 -22.67 -6.86
C GLY A 173 -0.56 -22.51 -5.57
N THR A 174 -0.03 -23.03 -4.47
CA THR A 174 -0.59 -22.87 -3.12
C THR A 174 0.31 -22.00 -2.24
N ILE A 175 -0.27 -21.39 -1.22
CA ILE A 175 0.46 -20.67 -0.19
C ILE A 175 0.66 -21.61 1.00
N ILE A 176 1.91 -21.87 1.38
CA ILE A 176 2.22 -22.62 2.60
C ILE A 176 2.31 -21.63 3.77
N SER A 177 1.31 -21.63 4.64
CA SER A 177 1.36 -20.84 5.87
C SER A 177 1.99 -21.66 7.00
N LYS A 178 3.25 -21.34 7.32
CA LYS A 178 3.98 -21.88 8.47
C LYS A 178 3.99 -20.94 9.68
N ASN A 179 3.40 -19.75 9.54
CA ASN A 179 3.38 -18.70 10.55
C ASN A 179 2.14 -17.81 10.34
N HIS A 180 1.84 -16.96 11.32
CA HIS A 180 0.72 -16.00 11.25
C HIS A 180 1.11 -14.64 10.67
N GLY A 181 2.09 -14.60 9.76
CA GLY A 181 2.63 -13.37 9.18
C GLY A 181 1.57 -12.48 8.52
N ARG A 182 1.76 -11.16 8.58
CA ARG A 182 0.81 -10.15 8.07
C ARG A 182 0.88 -9.93 6.56
N ILE A 183 1.95 -10.39 5.91
CA ILE A 183 2.17 -10.29 4.48
C ILE A 183 2.10 -11.67 3.83
N ILE A 184 1.37 -11.76 2.73
CA ILE A 184 1.33 -12.92 1.84
C ILE A 184 2.23 -12.65 0.65
N VAL A 185 3.15 -13.57 0.40
CA VAL A 185 3.87 -13.68 -0.87
C VAL A 185 3.11 -14.70 -1.71
N LEU A 186 2.58 -14.27 -2.85
CA LEU A 186 1.86 -15.17 -3.76
C LEU A 186 2.81 -16.17 -4.41
N PRO A 187 2.34 -17.35 -4.81
CA PRO A 187 3.11 -18.28 -5.62
C PRO A 187 3.51 -17.61 -6.93
N TYR A 188 4.72 -17.91 -7.41
CA TYR A 188 5.26 -17.30 -8.62
C TYR A 188 6.17 -18.24 -9.39
N THR A 189 6.27 -18.03 -10.69
CA THR A 189 7.24 -18.66 -11.57
C THR A 189 8.42 -17.73 -11.73
N LYS A 190 9.62 -18.23 -11.43
CA LYS A 190 10.88 -17.52 -11.65
C LYS A 190 11.18 -17.40 -13.15
N GLY A 191 12.05 -16.46 -13.53
CA GLY A 191 12.49 -16.30 -14.92
C GLY A 191 13.16 -17.54 -15.54
N ASN A 192 13.65 -18.48 -14.73
CA ASN A 192 14.20 -19.77 -15.18
C ASN A 192 13.14 -20.89 -15.34
N GLY A 193 11.84 -20.60 -15.10
CA GLY A 193 10.74 -21.54 -15.18
C GLY A 193 10.39 -22.26 -13.87
N ASP A 194 11.18 -22.10 -12.81
CA ASP A 194 10.91 -22.76 -11.53
C ASP A 194 9.65 -22.18 -10.87
N GLN A 195 8.76 -23.06 -10.43
CA GLN A 195 7.58 -22.70 -9.67
C GLN A 195 7.89 -22.65 -8.17
N VAL A 196 7.53 -21.54 -7.53
CA VAL A 196 7.74 -21.30 -6.11
C VAL A 196 6.38 -21.17 -5.44
N LYS A 197 6.15 -21.99 -4.41
CA LYS A 197 4.96 -21.88 -3.54
C LYS A 197 4.98 -20.56 -2.78
N GLY A 198 3.79 -20.00 -2.55
CA GLY A 198 3.62 -18.80 -1.75
C GLY A 198 3.88 -19.07 -0.27
N TYR A 199 4.06 -18.01 0.51
CA TYR A 199 4.27 -18.10 1.95
C TYR A 199 3.86 -16.83 2.69
N THR A 200 3.70 -16.93 4.01
CA THR A 200 3.42 -15.79 4.88
C THR A 200 4.68 -15.30 5.59
N LYS A 201 4.78 -13.99 5.77
CA LYS A 201 5.87 -13.35 6.53
C LYS A 201 5.40 -12.07 7.21
N ASN A 202 6.21 -11.57 8.14
CA ASN A 202 6.15 -10.17 8.57
C ASN A 202 7.16 -9.36 7.74
N ALA A 203 6.96 -8.04 7.64
CA ALA A 203 7.97 -7.21 6.99
C ALA A 203 9.14 -6.96 7.95
N PRO A 204 10.27 -6.47 7.40
CA PRO A 204 11.32 -5.89 8.23
C PRO A 204 10.73 -4.84 9.20
N HIS A 205 11.15 -4.94 10.47
CA HIS A 205 10.73 -4.08 11.60
C HIS A 205 9.34 -4.31 12.20
N ASP A 206 8.61 -5.35 11.79
CA ASP A 206 7.36 -5.76 12.48
C ASP A 206 7.61 -6.82 13.58
N GLY A 207 8.86 -7.24 13.77
CA GLY A 207 9.20 -8.43 14.53
C GLY A 207 8.95 -9.73 13.77
N PRO A 208 9.45 -10.88 14.28
CA PRO A 208 9.23 -12.17 13.66
C PRO A 208 7.73 -12.49 13.60
N ALA A 209 7.31 -13.18 12.55
CA ALA A 209 5.95 -13.72 12.50
C ALA A 209 5.84 -14.85 13.52
N GLU A 210 4.74 -14.87 14.27
CA GLU A 210 4.42 -15.95 15.21
C GLU A 210 4.36 -17.29 14.46
N PRO A 211 5.22 -18.26 14.78
CA PRO A 211 5.25 -19.54 14.09
C PRO A 211 3.99 -20.34 14.40
N ARG A 212 3.54 -21.14 13.44
CA ARG A 212 2.55 -22.19 13.70
C ARG A 212 3.26 -23.40 14.29
N HIS A 213 2.51 -24.23 15.01
CA HIS A 213 2.97 -25.59 15.28
C HIS A 213 3.09 -26.38 13.96
N ASP A 214 4.05 -27.29 13.86
CA ASP A 214 4.33 -28.01 12.61
C ASP A 214 3.12 -28.81 12.10
N SER A 215 2.32 -29.38 13.01
CA SER A 215 1.07 -30.07 12.67
C SER A 215 -0.06 -29.15 12.19
N GLN A 216 0.11 -27.84 12.30
CA GLN A 216 -0.86 -26.81 11.90
C GLN A 216 -0.43 -26.09 10.62
N PHE A 217 0.60 -26.57 9.91
CA PHE A 217 0.94 -26.03 8.60
C PHE A 217 -0.21 -26.28 7.63
N VAL A 218 -0.64 -25.20 6.98
CA VAL A 218 -1.77 -25.25 6.04
C VAL A 218 -1.29 -24.85 4.65
N GLU A 219 -1.65 -25.66 3.66
CA GLU A 219 -1.60 -25.26 2.26
C GLU A 219 -2.92 -24.61 1.88
N VAL A 220 -2.85 -23.34 1.52
CA VAL A 220 -4.03 -22.53 1.23
C VAL A 220 -4.07 -22.24 -0.27
N PRO A 221 -5.07 -22.78 -1.00
CA PRO A 221 -5.34 -22.32 -2.35
C PRO A 221 -5.85 -20.88 -2.29
N PHE A 222 -5.54 -20.10 -3.32
CA PHE A 222 -5.93 -18.70 -3.39
C PHE A 222 -6.71 -18.41 -4.67
N GLU A 223 -7.56 -17.40 -4.61
CA GLU A 223 -8.27 -16.89 -5.77
C GLU A 223 -8.01 -15.39 -5.91
N VAL A 224 -7.64 -14.96 -7.13
CA VAL A 224 -7.48 -13.54 -7.45
C VAL A 224 -8.80 -13.06 -8.02
N LEU A 225 -9.39 -12.08 -7.35
CA LEU A 225 -10.62 -11.44 -7.83
C LEU A 225 -10.26 -10.23 -8.70
N ASP A 226 -10.71 -10.22 -9.95
CA ASP A 226 -10.58 -9.11 -10.90
C ASP A 226 -11.91 -8.32 -11.02
N GLY A 227 -11.85 -6.99 -11.00
CA GLY A 227 -12.93 -6.08 -11.46
C GLY A 227 -14.23 -5.99 -10.63
N ASP A 228 -14.97 -4.88 -10.84
CA ASP A 228 -16.35 -4.45 -10.47
C ASP A 228 -17.05 -4.85 -9.15
N LEU A 229 -16.66 -5.92 -8.45
CA LEU A 229 -17.12 -6.20 -7.08
C LEU A 229 -16.82 -5.02 -6.13
N MET A 230 -15.87 -4.17 -6.51
CA MET A 230 -15.37 -3.03 -5.76
C MET A 230 -16.35 -1.90 -5.52
N ILE A 231 -17.11 -1.54 -6.55
CA ILE A 231 -18.11 -0.47 -6.49
C ILE A 231 -19.19 -0.87 -5.47
N GLY A 232 -19.66 -2.13 -5.56
CA GLY A 232 -20.66 -2.69 -4.65
C GLY A 232 -20.17 -2.97 -3.22
N LEU A 233 -18.91 -3.40 -3.01
CA LEU A 233 -18.39 -3.75 -1.68
C LEU A 233 -18.08 -2.53 -0.81
N PHE A 234 -17.59 -1.44 -1.41
CA PHE A 234 -17.23 -0.20 -0.69
C PHE A 234 -18.34 0.86 -0.68
N GLY A 235 -19.50 0.55 -1.28
CA GLY A 235 -20.70 1.40 -1.25
C GLY A 235 -20.61 2.64 -2.13
N GLU A 236 -19.68 2.69 -3.09
CA GLU A 236 -19.70 3.73 -4.11
C GLU A 236 -20.73 3.28 -5.16
N LEU A 237 -21.84 4.00 -5.29
CA LEU A 237 -22.79 3.73 -6.37
C LEU A 237 -22.07 4.02 -7.70
N PRO A 238 -22.24 3.18 -8.74
CA PRO A 238 -21.82 3.56 -10.07
C PRO A 238 -22.74 4.72 -10.48
N TYR A 239 -22.15 5.91 -10.63
CA TYR A 239 -22.78 7.18 -11.02
C TYR A 239 -23.58 7.91 -9.93
N GLU A 240 -22.91 8.85 -9.26
CA GLU A 240 -23.41 10.21 -8.97
C GLU A 240 -22.31 11.24 -9.26
#